data_AF-A0A8D0GDZ9-F1
#
_entry.id   AF-A0A8D0GDZ9-F1
#
_cell.length_a   1.000
_cell.length_b   1.000
_cell.length_c   1.000
_cell.angle_alpha   90.00
_cell.angle_beta   90.00
_cell.angle_gamma   90.00
#
_symmetry.space_group_name_H-M   'P 1'
#
loop_
_entity.id
_entity.type
_entity.pdbx_description
1 polymer ?
#
loop_
_entity_poly.entity_id
_entity_poly.type
_entity_poly.pdbx_seq_one_letter_code
_entity_poly.pdbx_strand_id
1 'polypeptide(L)'
;MQALITPSVANRTHGHRFVLIALSLFTSIACRSSLLLAIAMICSVFFSLQYSPDHVAGPGGDTDPSEITFPGCSCVAASCLPGTCSCLHHGENYHHSCLKQVGQQGDYSRPVFECNAMCRCGELCQNRVVQRGLQFRLEVFKTAKKGWGLRTLDFIPNGRFVCEYAGEILAFSEACRRIELQTPSDSNYIIAVKEHLYQGQIIETFVDPTYVGNVGRFLNHSCEPNLVMTPVRIGSMVPKLALFAANDICAGEELSYDYSGRSHNSPAIQRDQKGPDQGGELKKPCYCGAKLCAGFLPYDSSLTGPTSQMITSGEGVAR
;
A
#
# COMPACT_ATOMS: atom_id res chain seq x y z
N MET A 1 10.38 -20.99 -8.74
CA MET A 1 10.36 -19.87 -9.70
C MET A 1 10.13 -18.60 -8.90
N GLN A 2 11.07 -17.66 -8.98
CA GLN A 2 11.17 -16.49 -8.13
C GLN A 2 11.64 -15.30 -8.97
N ALA A 3 11.20 -14.09 -8.63
CA ALA A 3 11.68 -12.85 -9.26
C ALA A 3 12.36 -11.98 -8.20
N LEU A 4 13.66 -11.73 -8.40
CA LEU A 4 14.45 -10.86 -7.53
C LEU A 4 14.19 -9.39 -7.85
N ILE A 5 13.93 -8.59 -6.83
CA ILE A 5 13.74 -7.15 -6.92
C ILE A 5 14.87 -6.46 -6.14
N THR A 6 15.70 -5.71 -6.87
CA THR A 6 16.77 -4.92 -6.27
C THR A 6 16.38 -3.43 -6.22
N PRO A 7 16.84 -2.68 -5.20
CA PRO A 7 16.63 -1.23 -5.12
C PRO A 7 16.93 -0.47 -6.41
N SER A 8 18.04 -0.80 -7.08
CA SER A 8 18.50 -0.17 -8.31
C SER A 8 17.56 -0.33 -9.51
N VAL A 9 16.75 -1.39 -9.51
CA VAL A 9 15.80 -1.71 -10.59
C VAL A 9 14.41 -1.18 -10.23
N ALA A 10 13.97 -1.37 -8.99
CA ALA A 10 12.65 -0.98 -8.54
C ALA A 10 12.41 0.53 -8.52
N ASN A 11 13.45 1.33 -8.27
CA ASN A 11 13.32 2.79 -8.11
C ASN A 11 13.45 3.56 -9.44
N ARG A 12 13.47 2.90 -10.61
CA ARG A 12 13.57 3.59 -11.92
C ARG A 12 12.19 3.97 -12.44
N THR A 13 12.02 5.23 -12.84
CA THR A 13 10.76 5.85 -13.27
C THR A 13 10.42 5.66 -14.75
N HIS A 14 11.31 5.07 -15.57
CA HIS A 14 11.11 4.99 -17.02
C HIS A 14 10.66 3.61 -17.50
N GLY A 15 9.39 3.52 -17.91
CA GLY A 15 8.87 2.97 -19.19
C GLY A 15 9.27 1.57 -19.66
N HIS A 16 10.07 0.82 -18.94
CA HIS A 16 10.55 -0.48 -19.39
C HIS A 16 9.64 -1.59 -18.87
N ARG A 17 9.10 -2.40 -19.80
CA ARG A 17 8.46 -3.71 -19.58
C ARG A 17 9.37 -4.75 -18.87
N PHE A 18 10.45 -4.33 -18.21
CA PHE A 18 11.60 -5.16 -17.80
C PHE A 18 11.87 -5.15 -16.28
N VAL A 19 10.89 -4.82 -15.43
CA VAL A 19 11.16 -4.75 -13.97
C VAL A 19 11.11 -6.12 -13.29
N LEU A 20 10.52 -7.15 -13.90
CA LEU A 20 10.25 -8.45 -13.23
C LEU A 20 11.00 -9.66 -13.80
N ILE A 21 12.07 -9.47 -14.59
CA ILE A 21 12.87 -10.59 -15.11
C ILE A 21 14.30 -10.54 -14.56
N ALA A 22 14.46 -11.08 -13.35
CA ALA A 22 15.71 -11.66 -12.90
C ALA A 22 15.42 -13.10 -12.44
N LEU A 23 15.34 -14.00 -13.41
CA LEU A 23 15.31 -15.45 -13.19
C LEU A 23 16.70 -15.89 -12.72
N SER A 24 16.90 -16.10 -11.42
CA SER A 24 18.00 -16.95 -10.96
C SER A 24 17.66 -18.42 -11.24
N LEU A 25 17.84 -18.85 -12.49
CA LEU A 25 17.79 -20.26 -12.88
C LEU A 25 19.07 -20.96 -12.42
N PHE A 26 19.15 -21.28 -11.12
CA PHE A 26 20.09 -22.29 -10.63
C PHE A 26 19.33 -23.57 -10.30
N THR A 27 18.91 -24.33 -11.32
CA THR A 27 18.76 -25.78 -11.20
C THR A 27 19.18 -26.46 -12.49
N SER A 28 20.00 -27.49 -12.31
CA SER A 28 20.58 -28.36 -13.33
C SER A 28 19.62 -28.69 -14.48
N ILE A 29 20.18 -28.67 -15.68
CA ILE A 29 19.58 -29.09 -16.95
C ILE A 29 18.86 -30.44 -16.79
N ALA A 30 17.54 -30.41 -16.76
CA ALA A 30 16.67 -31.54 -17.12
C ALA A 30 15.29 -30.96 -17.46
N CYS A 31 14.83 -31.18 -18.70
CA CYS A 31 13.49 -30.82 -19.21
C CYS A 31 13.31 -29.36 -19.74
N ARG A 32 13.65 -29.15 -21.02
CA ARG A 32 13.38 -27.90 -21.77
C ARG A 32 11.88 -27.55 -21.88
N SER A 33 10.99 -28.53 -21.83
CA SER A 33 9.53 -28.33 -21.89
C SER A 33 8.96 -27.69 -20.62
N SER A 34 9.53 -28.01 -19.45
CA SER A 34 9.18 -27.37 -18.17
C SER A 34 9.63 -25.90 -18.12
N LEU A 35 10.71 -25.54 -18.82
CA LEU A 35 11.24 -24.18 -18.91
C LEU A 35 10.37 -23.25 -19.77
N LEU A 36 9.82 -23.74 -20.89
CA LEU A 36 8.90 -22.95 -21.72
C LEU A 36 7.56 -22.68 -21.03
N LEU A 37 7.00 -23.69 -20.34
CA LEU A 37 5.76 -23.52 -19.57
C LEU A 37 5.96 -22.54 -18.40
N ALA A 38 7.14 -22.62 -17.78
CA ALA A 38 7.60 -21.70 -16.75
C ALA A 38 7.69 -20.25 -17.24
N ILE A 39 8.33 -20.02 -18.39
CA ILE A 39 8.43 -18.69 -19.02
C ILE A 39 7.04 -18.19 -19.44
N ALA A 40 6.16 -19.05 -19.96
CA ALA A 40 4.81 -18.68 -20.35
C ALA A 40 3.93 -18.26 -19.15
N MET A 41 4.06 -18.90 -17.99
CA MET A 41 3.32 -18.53 -16.77
C MET A 41 3.86 -17.26 -16.09
N ILE A 42 5.17 -17.02 -16.16
CA ILE A 42 5.74 -15.71 -15.80
C ILE A 42 5.17 -14.66 -16.76
N CYS A 43 5.24 -14.90 -18.07
CA CYS A 43 4.69 -14.00 -19.06
C CYS A 43 3.21 -13.71 -18.81
N SER A 44 2.34 -14.67 -18.48
CA SER A 44 0.92 -14.38 -18.30
C SER A 44 0.60 -13.56 -17.04
N VAL A 45 1.32 -13.74 -15.93
CA VAL A 45 1.12 -12.94 -14.70
C VAL A 45 1.78 -11.56 -14.81
N PHE A 46 2.90 -11.45 -15.54
CA PHE A 46 3.66 -10.21 -15.68
C PHE A 46 3.38 -9.40 -16.97
N PHE A 47 2.72 -9.97 -18.00
CA PHE A 47 2.34 -9.20 -19.20
C PHE A 47 1.17 -8.24 -18.95
N SER A 48 0.27 -8.59 -18.03
CA SER A 48 -0.93 -7.79 -17.75
C SER A 48 -0.69 -6.67 -16.73
N LEU A 49 0.47 -6.65 -16.08
CA LEU A 49 0.87 -5.63 -15.11
C LEU A 49 1.94 -4.72 -15.71
N GLN A 50 1.65 -3.43 -15.78
CA GLN A 50 2.64 -2.38 -16.00
C GLN A 50 3.25 -1.99 -14.65
N TYR A 51 4.55 -2.18 -14.50
CA TYR A 51 5.22 -1.76 -13.27
C TYR A 51 5.34 -0.24 -13.21
N SER A 52 4.96 0.34 -12.07
CA SER A 52 5.24 1.73 -11.71
C SER A 52 5.80 1.78 -10.28
N PRO A 53 6.92 2.46 -10.00
CA PRO A 53 7.38 2.64 -8.62
C PRO A 53 6.45 3.52 -7.78
N ASP A 54 5.71 4.42 -8.44
CA ASP A 54 4.89 5.46 -7.84
C ASP A 54 3.41 5.29 -8.23
N HIS A 55 2.54 6.04 -7.55
CA HIS A 55 1.15 6.20 -7.96
C HIS A 55 1.05 6.83 -9.35
N VAL A 56 0.03 6.44 -10.10
CA VAL A 56 -0.32 7.05 -11.39
C VAL A 56 -1.78 7.51 -11.36
N ALA A 57 -2.13 8.52 -12.16
CA ALA A 57 -3.52 8.92 -12.32
C ALA A 57 -4.32 7.75 -12.92
N GLY A 58 -5.43 7.39 -12.29
CA GLY A 58 -6.38 6.38 -12.75
C GLY A 58 -7.70 7.00 -13.22
N PRO A 59 -8.61 6.19 -13.79
CA PRO A 59 -9.87 6.70 -14.32
C PRO A 59 -10.76 7.36 -13.25
N GLY A 60 -11.40 8.47 -13.64
CA GLY A 60 -12.37 9.20 -12.84
C GLY A 60 -11.78 10.08 -11.74
N GLY A 61 -10.48 9.98 -11.44
CA GLY A 61 -9.82 10.84 -10.46
C GLY A 61 -9.41 12.19 -11.05
N ASP A 62 -9.81 13.29 -10.40
CA ASP A 62 -9.40 14.65 -10.78
C ASP A 62 -8.02 15.05 -10.23
N THR A 63 -7.44 14.22 -9.35
CA THR A 63 -6.17 14.54 -8.66
C THR A 63 -5.01 13.77 -9.28
N ASP A 64 -4.05 14.49 -9.84
CA ASP A 64 -2.78 13.92 -10.28
C ASP A 64 -1.90 13.65 -9.03
N PRO A 65 -1.57 12.39 -8.71
CA PRO A 65 -0.73 12.08 -7.54
C PRO A 65 0.70 12.60 -7.65
N SER A 66 1.15 12.96 -8.86
CA SER A 66 2.47 13.56 -9.09
C SER A 66 2.49 15.07 -8.96
N GLU A 67 1.32 15.72 -8.91
CA GLU A 67 1.21 17.17 -8.73
C GLU A 67 1.70 17.59 -7.35
N ILE A 68 2.63 18.54 -7.32
CA ILE A 68 3.17 19.10 -6.09
C ILE A 68 2.23 20.21 -5.61
N THR A 69 1.49 19.93 -4.54
CA THR A 69 0.55 20.88 -3.91
C THR A 69 1.13 21.53 -2.65
N PHE A 70 2.13 20.92 -2.02
CA PHE A 70 2.72 21.45 -0.78
C PHE A 70 3.92 22.37 -1.03
N PRO A 71 3.95 23.57 -0.44
CA PRO A 71 4.99 24.58 -0.69
C PRO A 71 6.37 24.22 -0.12
N GLY A 72 6.47 23.16 0.69
CA GLY A 72 7.69 22.76 1.37
C GLY A 72 8.09 23.70 2.52
N CYS A 73 9.25 23.44 3.12
CA CYS A 73 9.82 24.25 4.20
C CYS A 73 10.95 25.16 3.69
N SER A 74 11.15 26.30 4.35
CA SER A 74 12.23 27.24 4.07
C SER A 74 13.55 26.92 4.79
N CYS A 75 13.63 25.80 5.51
CA CYS A 75 14.84 25.39 6.24
C CYS A 75 16.03 25.23 5.29
N VAL A 76 17.20 25.75 5.68
CA VAL A 76 18.46 25.65 4.90
C VAL A 76 19.49 24.71 5.54
N ALA A 77 19.15 24.12 6.68
CA ALA A 77 20.01 23.15 7.36
C ALA A 77 20.09 21.83 6.60
N ALA A 78 21.13 21.04 6.90
CA ALA A 78 21.29 19.69 6.34
C ALA A 78 20.12 18.76 6.68
N SER A 79 19.52 18.93 7.87
CA SER A 79 18.32 18.21 8.29
C SER A 79 17.37 19.15 9.02
N CYS A 80 16.08 18.93 8.80
CA CYS A 80 15.01 19.64 9.47
C CYS A 80 14.86 19.16 10.93
N LEU A 81 14.46 20.08 11.82
CA LEU A 81 14.18 19.80 13.22
C LEU A 81 12.75 20.20 13.58
N PRO A 82 12.11 19.51 14.54
CA PRO A 82 10.84 19.95 15.11
C PRO A 82 10.90 21.37 15.67
N GLY A 83 9.76 22.06 15.68
CA GLY A 83 9.65 23.43 16.19
C GLY A 83 10.17 24.52 15.24
N THR A 84 11.04 24.17 14.28
CA THR A 84 11.54 25.11 13.27
C THR A 84 11.09 24.78 11.85
N CYS A 85 10.87 23.50 11.55
CA CYS A 85 10.44 23.06 10.22
C CYS A 85 8.92 22.88 10.14
N SER A 86 8.28 23.50 9.13
CA SER A 86 6.86 23.31 8.82
C SER A 86 6.51 21.87 8.41
N CYS A 87 7.43 21.12 7.81
CA CYS A 87 7.18 19.70 7.52
C CYS A 87 7.12 18.82 8.79
N LEU A 88 7.58 19.34 9.94
CA LEU A 88 7.64 18.63 11.23
C LEU A 88 6.73 19.30 12.27
N HIS A 89 5.58 19.86 11.84
CA HIS A 89 4.61 20.50 12.72
C HIS A 89 4.18 19.61 13.90
N HIS A 90 4.12 18.29 13.69
CA HIS A 90 3.73 17.34 14.72
C HIS A 90 4.93 16.60 15.36
N GLY A 91 6.15 17.09 15.17
CA GLY A 91 7.37 16.44 15.67
C GLY A 91 8.03 15.54 14.63
N GLU A 92 9.08 14.82 15.07
CA GLU A 92 9.89 13.97 14.19
C GLU A 92 9.12 12.75 13.70
N ASN A 93 9.11 12.55 12.38
CA ASN A 93 8.53 11.34 11.77
C ASN A 93 9.44 10.13 11.93
N TYR A 94 10.76 10.35 11.82
CA TYR A 94 11.75 9.28 11.76
C TYR A 94 12.87 9.51 12.75
N HIS A 95 13.42 8.40 13.24
CA HIS A 95 14.67 8.36 14.00
C HIS A 95 15.54 7.26 13.41
N HIS A 96 16.75 7.61 12.93
CA HIS A 96 17.65 6.68 12.23
C HIS A 96 16.97 5.92 11.06
N SER A 97 16.16 6.62 10.26
CA SER A 97 15.38 6.03 9.16
C SER A 97 14.34 4.98 9.57
N CYS A 98 14.06 4.82 10.87
CA CYS A 98 12.91 4.09 11.37
C CYS A 98 11.76 5.06 11.64
N LEU A 99 10.54 4.68 11.29
CA LEU A 99 9.33 5.36 11.70
C LEU A 99 9.29 5.42 13.22
N LYS A 100 9.22 6.63 13.77
CA LYS A 100 9.05 6.84 15.19
C LYS A 100 7.64 6.37 15.52
N GLN A 101 7.54 5.30 16.31
CA GLN A 101 6.27 4.75 16.78
C GLN A 101 5.38 5.92 17.19
N VAL A 102 4.21 6.01 16.55
CA VAL A 102 3.24 7.08 16.82
C VAL A 102 2.74 6.82 18.23
N GLY A 103 3.40 7.42 19.22
CA GLY A 103 2.83 7.55 20.55
C GLY A 103 1.47 8.21 20.36
N GLN A 104 0.40 7.51 20.74
CA GLN A 104 -0.94 8.06 20.75
C GLN A 104 -0.92 9.36 21.57
N GLN A 105 -1.02 10.51 20.90
CA GLN A 105 -1.41 11.73 21.58
C GLN A 105 -2.94 11.73 21.63
N GLY A 106 -3.49 10.96 22.58
CA GLY A 106 -4.94 10.72 22.68
C GLY A 106 -5.49 9.85 21.55
N ASP A 107 -6.74 10.10 21.14
CA ASP A 107 -7.50 9.26 20.21
C ASP A 107 -7.13 9.44 18.72
N TYR A 108 -6.14 10.27 18.38
CA TYR A 108 -5.80 10.62 17.01
C TYR A 108 -4.40 10.15 16.60
N SER A 109 -4.29 9.58 15.40
CA SER A 109 -3.00 9.29 14.77
C SER A 109 -2.40 10.57 14.20
N ARG A 110 -1.08 10.73 14.35
CA ARG A 110 -0.34 11.87 13.83
C ARG A 110 -0.07 11.71 12.33
N PRO A 111 -0.45 12.68 11.47
CA PRO A 111 -0.14 12.61 10.05
C PRO A 111 1.36 12.77 9.80
N VAL A 112 1.88 12.03 8.81
CA VAL A 112 3.29 12.03 8.45
C VAL A 112 3.49 12.88 7.18
N PHE A 113 4.29 13.93 7.30
CA PHE A 113 4.69 14.80 6.18
C PHE A 113 6.21 14.78 6.01
N GLU A 114 6.69 14.32 4.85
CA GLU A 114 8.10 14.43 4.49
C GLU A 114 8.43 15.82 3.94
N CYS A 115 9.72 16.18 3.99
CA CYS A 115 10.22 17.27 3.17
C CYS A 115 10.13 16.87 1.70
N ASN A 116 9.86 17.82 0.80
CA ASN A 116 9.59 17.54 -0.61
C ASN A 116 10.55 18.32 -1.53
N ALA A 117 10.28 18.30 -2.83
CA ALA A 117 11.12 18.97 -3.84
C ALA A 117 11.11 20.51 -3.72
N MET A 118 10.11 21.10 -3.05
CA MET A 118 10.03 22.54 -2.79
C MET A 118 10.77 22.94 -1.50
N CYS A 119 11.18 21.98 -0.66
CA CYS A 119 11.97 22.25 0.52
C CYS A 119 13.42 22.62 0.18
N ARG A 120 13.99 23.59 0.90
CA ARG A 120 15.40 23.99 0.76
C ARG A 120 16.39 23.20 1.64
N CYS A 121 15.88 22.26 2.43
CA CYS A 121 16.72 21.42 3.29
C CYS A 121 17.48 20.38 2.47
N GLY A 122 18.62 19.93 2.99
CA GLY A 122 19.49 19.01 2.27
C GLY A 122 18.82 17.70 1.83
N GLU A 123 19.38 17.07 0.80
CA GLU A 123 18.95 15.74 0.30
C GLU A 123 19.05 14.63 1.36
N LEU A 124 20.02 14.77 2.26
CA LEU A 124 20.23 13.87 3.40
C LEU A 124 19.35 14.19 4.61
N CYS A 125 18.41 15.13 4.50
CA CYS A 125 17.46 15.45 5.56
C CYS A 125 16.82 14.17 6.12
N GLN A 126 16.76 14.05 7.45
CA GLN A 126 16.18 12.87 8.10
C GLN A 126 14.68 12.74 7.85
N ASN A 127 14.02 13.82 7.46
CA ASN A 127 12.60 13.82 7.06
C ASN A 127 12.39 13.50 5.56
N ARG A 128 13.30 12.72 4.96
CA ARG A 128 13.19 12.17 3.60
C ARG A 128 13.50 10.67 3.67
N VAL A 129 12.50 9.81 3.82
CA VAL A 129 12.69 8.35 3.98
C VAL A 129 11.97 7.59 2.88
N VAL A 130 10.64 7.74 2.79
CA VAL A 130 9.79 7.04 1.80
C VAL A 130 10.19 7.43 0.39
N GLN A 131 10.43 8.72 0.15
CA GLN A 131 10.82 9.23 -1.18
C GLN A 131 12.19 8.70 -1.69
N ARG A 132 12.97 8.01 -0.85
CA ARG A 132 14.23 7.37 -1.27
C ARG A 132 14.00 6.00 -1.93
N GLY A 133 12.77 5.51 -1.95
CA GLY A 133 12.41 4.24 -2.55
C GLY A 133 12.95 3.02 -1.79
N LEU A 134 12.90 1.85 -2.43
CA LEU A 134 13.28 0.58 -1.80
C LEU A 134 14.73 0.60 -1.33
N GLN A 135 14.98 0.07 -0.12
CA GLN A 135 16.32 -0.05 0.48
C GLN A 135 16.75 -1.50 0.70
N PHE A 136 15.84 -2.46 0.53
CA PHE A 136 16.06 -3.89 0.79
C PHE A 136 15.82 -4.71 -0.48
N ARG A 137 16.49 -5.85 -0.60
CA ARG A 137 16.25 -6.82 -1.68
C ARG A 137 15.01 -7.63 -1.34
N LEU A 138 14.04 -7.60 -2.25
CA LEU A 138 12.78 -8.32 -2.11
C LEU A 138 12.68 -9.41 -3.17
N GLU A 139 11.87 -10.42 -2.90
CA GLU A 139 11.63 -11.51 -3.84
C GLU A 139 10.14 -11.82 -3.94
N VAL A 140 9.63 -11.82 -5.17
CA VAL A 140 8.29 -12.35 -5.46
C VAL A 140 8.41 -13.87 -5.56
N PHE A 141 7.64 -14.58 -4.74
CA PHE A 141 7.70 -16.04 -4.65
C PHE A 141 6.30 -16.66 -4.65
N LYS A 142 6.20 -17.92 -5.08
CA LYS A 142 4.94 -18.66 -5.04
C LYS A 142 4.72 -19.21 -3.63
N THR A 143 3.61 -18.84 -3.00
CA THR A 143 3.18 -19.39 -1.71
C THR A 143 2.43 -20.70 -1.89
N ALA A 144 2.25 -21.47 -0.81
CA ALA A 144 1.53 -22.73 -0.86
C ALA A 144 0.01 -22.58 -1.12
N LYS A 145 -0.62 -21.52 -0.55
CA LYS A 145 -2.10 -21.37 -0.55
C LYS A 145 -2.63 -19.97 -0.87
N LYS A 146 -1.76 -18.95 -0.95
CA LYS A 146 -2.16 -17.53 -1.10
C LYS A 146 -1.86 -16.97 -2.49
N GLY A 147 -1.45 -17.81 -3.43
CA GLY A 147 -0.98 -17.35 -4.74
C GLY A 147 0.47 -16.86 -4.68
N TRP A 148 0.76 -15.70 -5.25
CA TRP A 148 2.07 -15.07 -5.17
C TRP A 148 2.19 -14.27 -3.86
N GLY A 149 3.42 -14.17 -3.35
CA GLY A 149 3.74 -13.42 -2.13
C GLY A 149 5.04 -12.64 -2.33
N LEU A 150 5.33 -11.75 -1.38
CA LEU A 150 6.58 -11.00 -1.32
C LEU A 150 7.33 -11.41 -0.06
N ARG A 151 8.64 -11.61 -0.15
CA ARG A 151 9.51 -11.84 1.01
C ARG A 151 10.77 -11.00 0.92
N THR A 152 11.41 -10.73 2.05
CA THR A 152 12.71 -10.06 2.08
C THR A 152 13.85 -11.05 1.91
N LEU A 153 14.95 -10.63 1.29
CA LEU A 153 16.22 -11.38 1.26
C LEU A 153 17.26 -10.82 2.22
N ASP A 154 16.93 -9.72 2.88
CA ASP A 154 17.76 -9.05 3.87
C ASP A 154 17.04 -9.03 5.23
N PHE A 155 17.79 -8.88 6.32
CA PHE A 155 17.22 -8.55 7.62
C PHE A 155 16.66 -7.11 7.58
N ILE A 156 15.43 -6.92 8.04
CA ILE A 156 14.77 -5.61 8.11
C ILE A 156 14.52 -5.27 9.60
N PRO A 157 15.23 -4.27 10.15
CA PRO A 157 14.96 -3.80 11.50
C PRO A 157 13.56 -3.20 11.65
N ASN A 158 12.97 -3.33 12.84
CA ASN A 158 11.71 -2.71 13.21
C ASN A 158 11.68 -1.20 12.87
N GLY A 159 10.56 -0.75 12.31
CA GLY A 159 10.29 0.63 11.93
C GLY A 159 10.89 1.04 10.60
N ARG A 160 11.72 0.22 9.93
CA ARG A 160 12.31 0.59 8.64
C ARG A 160 11.26 0.56 7.53
N PHE A 161 11.36 1.53 6.62
CA PHE A 161 10.56 1.55 5.39
C PHE A 161 10.92 0.36 4.49
N VAL A 162 9.90 -0.37 4.04
CA VAL A 162 10.06 -1.57 3.20
C VAL A 162 9.71 -1.28 1.76
N CYS A 163 8.46 -0.90 1.48
CA CYS A 163 7.98 -0.52 0.15
C CYS A 163 6.69 0.32 0.23
N GLU A 164 6.28 0.94 -0.88
CA GLU A 164 4.95 1.53 -1.01
C GLU A 164 3.92 0.47 -1.48
N TYR A 165 2.64 0.73 -1.25
CA TYR A 165 1.54 0.14 -1.99
C TYR A 165 1.07 1.13 -3.05
N ALA A 166 1.64 1.04 -4.26
CA ALA A 166 1.42 2.02 -5.31
C ALA A 166 0.76 1.42 -6.54
N GLY A 167 -0.12 2.21 -7.16
CA GLY A 167 -0.89 1.87 -8.35
C GLY A 167 -1.73 3.04 -8.85
N GLU A 168 -2.76 2.76 -9.64
CA GLU A 168 -3.71 3.75 -10.13
C GLU A 168 -4.48 4.40 -8.97
N ILE A 169 -4.55 5.73 -8.95
CA ILE A 169 -5.45 6.47 -8.06
C ILE A 169 -6.82 6.57 -8.72
N LEU A 170 -7.82 5.93 -8.11
CA LEU A 170 -9.16 5.84 -8.67
C LEU A 170 -10.12 6.83 -8.01
N ALA A 171 -11.14 7.26 -8.74
CA ALA A 171 -12.35 7.77 -8.12
C ALA A 171 -13.18 6.65 -7.48
N PHE A 172 -14.00 7.03 -6.50
CA PHE A 172 -14.92 6.11 -5.82
C PHE A 172 -15.79 5.31 -6.79
N SER A 173 -16.39 5.96 -7.79
CA SER A 173 -17.25 5.30 -8.78
C SER A 173 -16.52 4.24 -9.60
N GLU A 174 -15.26 4.49 -9.96
CA GLU A 174 -14.42 3.53 -10.68
C GLU A 174 -13.97 2.39 -9.77
N ALA A 175 -13.64 2.66 -8.51
CA ALA A 175 -13.30 1.63 -7.53
C ALA A 175 -14.47 0.65 -7.32
N CYS A 176 -15.69 1.17 -7.14
CA CYS A 176 -16.91 0.35 -7.03
C CYS A 176 -17.14 -0.47 -8.31
N ARG A 177 -17.07 0.16 -9.49
CA ARG A 177 -17.24 -0.52 -10.78
C ARG A 177 -16.25 -1.67 -10.96
N ARG A 178 -14.97 -1.47 -10.60
CA ARG A 178 -13.95 -2.53 -10.71
C ARG A 178 -14.21 -3.68 -9.74
N ILE A 179 -14.70 -3.38 -8.54
CA ILE A 179 -15.07 -4.39 -7.54
C ILE A 179 -16.28 -5.21 -7.97
N GLU A 180 -17.32 -4.59 -8.51
CA GLU A 180 -18.52 -5.28 -9.01
C GLU A 180 -18.20 -6.28 -10.15
N LEU A 181 -17.13 -6.01 -10.92
CA LEU A 181 -16.67 -6.87 -12.00
C LEU A 181 -15.75 -8.01 -11.53
N GLN A 182 -15.33 -8.04 -10.26
CA GLN A 182 -14.45 -9.09 -9.75
C GLN A 182 -15.19 -10.44 -9.68
N THR A 183 -14.52 -11.49 -10.16
CA THR A 183 -14.95 -12.87 -9.99
C THR A 183 -14.39 -13.46 -8.68
N PRO A 184 -14.98 -14.55 -8.15
CA PRO A 184 -14.46 -15.21 -6.96
C PRO A 184 -13.01 -15.69 -7.06
N SER A 185 -12.53 -15.97 -8.27
CA SER A 185 -11.15 -16.38 -8.54
C SER A 185 -10.15 -15.23 -8.63
N ASP A 186 -10.62 -13.99 -8.81
CA ASP A 186 -9.73 -12.85 -8.97
C ASP A 186 -9.03 -12.48 -7.66
N SER A 187 -7.84 -11.92 -7.76
CA SER A 187 -7.19 -11.31 -6.60
C SER A 187 -7.77 -9.91 -6.39
N ASN A 188 -8.13 -9.56 -5.15
CA ASN A 188 -8.58 -8.21 -4.83
C ASN A 188 -7.37 -7.35 -4.44
N TYR A 189 -7.11 -6.28 -5.20
CA TYR A 189 -6.01 -5.36 -4.98
C TYR A 189 -6.45 -3.94 -4.61
N ILE A 190 -7.74 -3.61 -4.72
CA ILE A 190 -8.18 -2.24 -4.43
C ILE A 190 -8.11 -2.01 -2.92
N ILE A 191 -7.39 -0.98 -2.51
CA ILE A 191 -7.38 -0.50 -1.13
C ILE A 191 -8.06 0.86 -1.05
N ALA A 192 -8.97 0.99 -0.06
CA ALA A 192 -9.57 2.25 0.33
C ALA A 192 -8.93 2.72 1.64
N VAL A 193 -8.27 3.88 1.61
CA VAL A 193 -7.68 4.51 2.78
C VAL A 193 -8.58 5.67 3.18
N LYS A 194 -9.14 5.60 4.38
CA LYS A 194 -10.02 6.62 4.96
C LYS A 194 -9.31 7.33 6.10
N GLU A 195 -8.93 8.59 5.88
CA GLU A 195 -8.30 9.43 6.88
C GLU A 195 -9.35 10.36 7.50
N HIS A 196 -9.67 10.13 8.77
CA HIS A 196 -10.56 10.98 9.54
C HIS A 196 -9.79 12.20 10.05
N LEU A 197 -10.09 13.36 9.48
CA LEU A 197 -9.48 14.62 9.86
C LEU A 197 -10.21 15.26 11.05
N TYR A 198 -9.58 16.27 11.62
CA TYR A 198 -10.22 17.15 12.60
C TYR A 198 -11.51 17.75 12.01
N GLN A 199 -12.56 17.91 12.83
CA GLN A 199 -13.91 18.35 12.43
C GLN A 199 -14.77 17.32 11.69
N GLY A 200 -14.38 16.04 11.65
CA GLY A 200 -15.21 14.97 11.08
C GLY A 200 -15.19 14.88 9.56
N GLN A 201 -14.30 15.64 8.92
CA GLN A 201 -14.00 15.47 7.49
C GLN A 201 -13.29 14.13 7.26
N ILE A 202 -13.55 13.50 6.12
CA ILE A 202 -12.92 12.23 5.73
C ILE A 202 -12.27 12.45 4.37
N ILE A 203 -10.97 12.16 4.27
CA ILE A 203 -10.29 12.01 2.98
C ILE A 203 -10.30 10.52 2.65
N GLU A 204 -10.82 10.17 1.47
CA GLU A 204 -10.76 8.82 0.94
C GLU A 204 -9.78 8.76 -0.23
N THR A 205 -8.88 7.78 -0.22
CA THR A 205 -7.95 7.51 -1.32
C THR A 205 -8.11 6.06 -1.75
N PHE A 206 -8.41 5.83 -3.03
CA PHE A 206 -8.54 4.50 -3.62
C PHE A 206 -7.32 4.21 -4.48
N VAL A 207 -6.58 3.15 -4.15
CA VAL A 207 -5.40 2.73 -4.91
C VAL A 207 -5.64 1.33 -5.48
N ASP A 208 -5.42 1.18 -6.78
CA ASP A 208 -5.56 -0.10 -7.48
C ASP A 208 -4.28 -0.45 -8.27
N PRO A 209 -3.47 -1.40 -7.79
CA PRO A 209 -2.29 -1.89 -8.50
C PRO A 209 -2.57 -3.12 -9.40
N THR A 210 -3.83 -3.34 -9.80
CA THR A 210 -4.21 -4.47 -10.65
C THR A 210 -3.48 -4.43 -11.99
N TYR A 211 -3.57 -3.31 -12.71
CA TYR A 211 -3.01 -3.14 -14.06
C TYR A 211 -1.75 -2.29 -14.09
N VAL A 212 -1.68 -1.23 -13.27
CA VAL A 212 -0.46 -0.42 -13.11
C VAL A 212 -0.13 -0.38 -11.63
N GLY A 213 1.04 -0.87 -11.22
CA GLY A 213 1.41 -0.85 -9.80
C GLY A 213 2.81 -1.35 -9.50
N ASN A 214 3.17 -1.31 -8.22
CA ASN A 214 4.51 -1.64 -7.75
C ASN A 214 4.58 -3.03 -7.08
N VAL A 215 5.68 -3.31 -6.39
CA VAL A 215 5.91 -4.57 -5.67
C VAL A 215 4.91 -4.84 -4.54
N GLY A 216 4.32 -3.78 -3.96
CA GLY A 216 3.39 -3.85 -2.84
C GLY A 216 2.13 -4.67 -3.16
N ARG A 217 1.75 -4.78 -4.44
CA ARG A 217 0.62 -5.62 -4.88
C ARG A 217 0.77 -7.11 -4.52
N PHE A 218 2.00 -7.59 -4.29
CA PHE A 218 2.28 -8.98 -3.96
C PHE A 218 2.30 -9.25 -2.45
N LEU A 219 2.09 -8.23 -1.61
CA LEU A 219 1.98 -8.41 -0.18
C LEU A 219 0.67 -9.12 0.16
N ASN A 220 0.77 -10.26 0.85
CA ASN A 220 -0.39 -11.00 1.29
C ASN A 220 -0.92 -10.49 2.63
N HIS A 221 -2.17 -10.84 2.92
CA HIS A 221 -2.77 -10.62 4.23
C HIS A 221 -2.15 -11.52 5.32
N SER A 222 -1.98 -10.97 6.52
CA SER A 222 -1.87 -11.73 7.77
C SER A 222 -2.72 -11.10 8.88
N CYS A 223 -3.32 -11.94 9.74
CA CYS A 223 -3.97 -11.48 10.97
C CYS A 223 -2.96 -11.11 12.06
N GLU A 224 -1.72 -11.58 11.94
CA GLU A 224 -0.56 -11.18 12.74
C GLU A 224 0.51 -10.67 11.74
N PRO A 225 0.35 -9.46 11.19
CA PRO A 225 1.24 -8.95 10.15
C PRO A 225 2.59 -8.49 10.71
N ASN A 226 3.60 -8.45 9.85
CA ASN A 226 4.92 -7.89 10.14
C ASN A 226 5.15 -6.52 9.49
N LEU A 227 4.19 -6.01 8.72
CA LEU A 227 4.18 -4.66 8.18
C LEU A 227 2.99 -3.83 8.69
N VAL A 228 3.24 -2.55 8.90
CA VAL A 228 2.21 -1.53 9.15
C VAL A 228 2.19 -0.53 7.99
N MET A 229 0.99 -0.25 7.47
CA MET A 229 0.79 0.77 6.45
C MET A 229 0.59 2.14 7.11
N THR A 230 1.29 3.15 6.63
CA THR A 230 1.20 4.53 7.11
C THR A 230 1.05 5.46 5.91
N PRO A 231 -0.04 6.24 5.83
CA PRO A 231 -0.17 7.31 4.83
C PRO A 231 0.92 8.37 5.05
N VAL A 232 1.75 8.60 4.03
CA VAL A 232 2.86 9.56 4.07
C VAL A 232 2.70 10.58 2.96
N ARG A 233 2.58 11.86 3.32
CA ARG A 233 2.48 12.96 2.35
C ARG A 233 3.86 13.56 2.09
N ILE A 234 4.22 13.70 0.81
CA ILE A 234 5.50 14.31 0.40
C ILE A 234 5.20 15.64 -0.32
N GLY A 235 4.89 15.58 -1.61
CA GLY A 235 4.56 16.75 -2.43
C GLY A 235 3.07 16.94 -2.69
N SER A 236 2.29 15.86 -2.68
CA SER A 236 0.88 15.84 -3.09
C SER A 236 -0.07 15.57 -1.91
N MET A 237 -1.32 16.00 -2.05
CA MET A 237 -2.41 15.64 -1.14
C MET A 237 -2.69 14.13 -1.14
N VAL A 238 -2.43 13.44 -2.26
CA VAL A 238 -2.51 11.99 -2.36
C VAL A 238 -1.36 11.39 -1.54
N PRO A 239 -1.65 10.64 -0.45
CA PRO A 239 -0.62 10.06 0.37
C PRO A 239 0.06 8.89 -0.34
N LYS A 240 1.37 8.74 -0.16
CA LYS A 240 2.04 7.47 -0.40
C LYS A 240 1.59 6.47 0.66
N LEU A 241 1.17 5.28 0.24
CA LEU A 241 0.82 4.20 1.17
C LEU A 241 2.09 3.43 1.56
N ALA A 242 2.84 3.97 2.50
CA ALA A 242 4.15 3.43 2.88
C ALA A 242 4.02 2.28 3.88
N LEU A 243 4.66 1.14 3.61
CA LEU A 243 4.75 0.03 4.55
C LEU A 243 6.07 0.06 5.30
N PHE A 244 5.97 0.04 6.62
CA PHE A 244 7.09 -0.04 7.54
C PHE A 244 7.07 -1.37 8.29
N ALA A 245 8.24 -1.88 8.66
CA ALA A 245 8.34 -3.06 9.49
C ALA A 245 7.73 -2.79 10.88
N ALA A 246 6.80 -3.63 11.33
CA ALA A 246 6.16 -3.53 12.65
C ALA A 246 6.98 -4.25 13.75
N ASN A 247 7.90 -5.12 13.34
CA ASN A 247 8.85 -5.87 14.16
C ASN A 247 10.12 -6.13 13.34
N ASP A 248 11.12 -6.78 13.95
CA ASP A 248 12.30 -7.22 13.20
C ASP A 248 11.92 -8.40 12.28
N ILE A 249 12.27 -8.30 10.99
CA ILE A 249 11.91 -9.28 9.96
C ILE A 249 13.16 -9.99 9.47
N CYS A 250 13.17 -11.32 9.52
CA CYS A 250 14.31 -12.11 9.12
C CYS A 250 14.40 -12.27 7.59
N ALA A 251 15.62 -12.46 7.07
CA ALA A 251 15.79 -12.82 5.67
C ALA A 251 15.05 -14.13 5.34
N GLY A 252 14.30 -14.13 4.23
CA GLY A 252 13.46 -15.25 3.78
C GLY A 252 12.03 -15.23 4.34
N GLU A 253 11.71 -14.35 5.29
CA GLU A 253 10.37 -14.21 5.86
C GLU A 253 9.40 -13.52 4.90
N GLU A 254 8.18 -14.04 4.80
CA GLU A 254 7.10 -13.44 4.00
C GLU A 254 6.66 -12.12 4.61
N LEU A 255 6.54 -11.10 3.77
CA LEU A 255 6.06 -9.78 4.11
C LEU A 255 4.53 -9.73 3.99
N SER A 256 3.87 -9.24 5.04
CA SER A 256 2.41 -9.21 5.11
C SER A 256 1.88 -8.02 5.89
N TYR A 257 0.70 -7.55 5.52
CA TYR A 257 -0.03 -6.49 6.23
C TYR A 257 -1.48 -6.90 6.51
N ASP A 258 -2.14 -6.20 7.43
CA ASP A 258 -3.56 -6.38 7.69
C ASP A 258 -4.38 -5.63 6.64
N TYR A 259 -5.13 -6.36 5.82
CA TYR A 259 -5.97 -5.80 4.76
C TYR A 259 -7.13 -4.98 5.33
N SER A 260 -7.50 -5.17 6.61
CA SER A 260 -8.50 -4.33 7.27
C SER A 260 -7.94 -3.04 7.86
N GLY A 261 -6.61 -2.91 7.97
CA GLY A 261 -5.97 -1.77 8.61
C GLY A 261 -6.25 -1.63 10.12
N ARG A 262 -6.78 -2.66 10.79
CA ARG A 262 -7.21 -2.61 12.20
C ARG A 262 -6.10 -2.95 13.19
N SER A 263 -5.08 -3.71 12.78
CA SER A 263 -4.00 -4.14 13.69
C SER A 263 -3.26 -3.01 14.41
N HIS A 264 -3.28 -1.77 13.88
CA HIS A 264 -2.61 -0.60 14.49
C HIS A 264 -3.51 0.63 14.70
N ASN A 265 -4.78 0.58 14.28
CA ASN A 265 -5.74 1.66 14.48
C ASN A 265 -6.65 1.30 15.68
N SER A 266 -6.33 1.82 16.87
CA SER A 266 -7.26 1.85 18.01
C SER A 266 -7.75 3.28 18.20
N PRO A 267 -9.07 3.50 18.20
CA PRO A 267 -9.77 3.51 19.48
C PRO A 267 -10.70 2.31 19.58
N ALA A 268 -11.09 1.97 20.81
CA ALA A 268 -12.00 0.88 21.14
C ALA A 268 -13.39 1.10 20.51
N ILE A 269 -13.54 0.81 19.22
CA ILE A 269 -14.83 0.59 18.59
C ILE A 269 -14.99 -0.92 18.48
N GLN A 270 -16.15 -1.34 18.98
CA GLN A 270 -16.52 -2.69 19.31
C GLN A 270 -16.09 -3.67 18.22
N ARG A 271 -15.69 -4.88 18.61
CA ARG A 271 -15.85 -6.04 17.74
C ARG A 271 -17.34 -6.06 17.41
N ASP A 272 -17.74 -5.43 16.31
CA ASP A 272 -19.04 -5.67 15.72
C ASP A 272 -19.01 -7.14 15.32
N GLN A 273 -19.40 -7.98 16.28
CA GLN A 273 -20.11 -9.21 16.00
C GLN A 273 -21.43 -8.79 15.36
N LYS A 274 -21.38 -8.22 14.15
CA LYS A 274 -22.51 -8.38 13.25
C LYS A 274 -22.62 -9.89 13.08
N GLY A 275 -23.75 -10.42 13.54
CA GLY A 275 -24.13 -11.81 13.38
C GLY A 275 -24.05 -12.26 11.92
N PRO A 276 -24.32 -13.54 11.63
CA PRO A 276 -24.18 -14.07 10.28
C PRO A 276 -24.96 -13.18 9.32
N ASP A 277 -24.21 -12.56 8.40
CA ASP A 277 -24.75 -11.76 7.33
C ASP A 277 -25.74 -12.64 6.57
N GLN A 278 -27.02 -12.28 6.57
CA GLN A 278 -28.06 -12.97 5.81
C GLN A 278 -28.05 -12.53 4.34
N GLY A 279 -26.87 -12.25 3.80
CA GLY A 279 -26.59 -12.04 2.38
C GLY A 279 -25.41 -12.93 2.00
N GLY A 280 -25.61 -13.83 1.04
CA GLY A 280 -24.67 -14.89 0.66
C GLY A 280 -23.40 -14.40 -0.05
N GLU A 281 -22.67 -13.44 0.50
CA GLU A 281 -21.36 -13.04 0.00
C GLU A 281 -20.29 -14.08 0.41
N LEU A 282 -19.73 -14.75 -0.60
CA LEU A 282 -18.67 -15.74 -0.42
C LEU A 282 -17.38 -15.06 0.06
N LYS A 283 -17.16 -15.02 1.39
CA LYS A 283 -15.92 -14.52 1.98
C LYS A 283 -14.75 -15.43 1.62
N LYS A 284 -13.68 -14.85 1.07
CA LYS A 284 -12.45 -15.59 0.72
C LYS A 284 -11.78 -16.10 2.01
N PRO A 285 -11.41 -17.39 2.09
CA PRO A 285 -10.75 -17.94 3.27
C PRO A 285 -9.36 -17.33 3.49
N CYS A 286 -9.00 -17.11 4.76
CA CYS A 286 -7.67 -16.64 5.15
C CYS A 286 -6.74 -17.82 5.43
N TYR A 287 -5.57 -17.83 4.80
CA TYR A 287 -4.54 -18.86 4.98
C TYR A 287 -3.24 -18.28 5.56
N CYS A 288 -3.34 -17.26 6.42
CA CYS A 288 -2.15 -16.59 6.96
C CYS A 288 -1.34 -17.45 7.94
N GLY A 289 -1.96 -18.43 8.60
CA GLY A 289 -1.29 -19.31 9.56
C GLY A 289 -1.10 -18.71 10.96
N ALA A 290 -1.55 -17.48 11.20
CA ALA A 290 -1.55 -16.84 12.51
C ALA A 290 -2.39 -17.65 13.52
N LYS A 291 -1.98 -17.64 14.80
CA LYS A 291 -2.69 -18.37 15.86
C LYS A 291 -4.09 -17.79 16.08
N LEU A 292 -4.22 -16.48 15.99
CA LEU A 292 -5.49 -15.76 16.13
C LEU A 292 -6.08 -15.36 14.77
N CYS A 293 -6.02 -16.26 13.78
CA CYS A 293 -6.58 -16.03 12.45
C CYS A 293 -8.11 -15.88 12.49
N ALA A 294 -8.65 -14.85 11.82
CA ALA A 294 -10.09 -14.63 11.69
C ALA A 294 -10.80 -15.63 10.74
N GLY A 295 -10.03 -16.47 10.03
CA GLY A 295 -10.53 -17.51 9.11
C GLY A 295 -10.90 -17.00 7.71
N PHE A 296 -11.12 -15.70 7.54
CA PHE A 296 -11.50 -15.08 6.27
C PHE A 296 -10.69 -13.81 6.01
N LEU A 297 -10.44 -13.49 4.74
CA LEU A 297 -9.83 -12.23 4.35
C LEU A 297 -10.82 -11.09 4.68
N PRO A 298 -10.36 -10.01 5.32
CA PRO A 298 -11.22 -8.86 5.55
C PRO A 298 -11.50 -8.15 4.21
N TYR A 299 -12.76 -7.82 4.00
CA TYR A 299 -13.24 -7.14 2.80
C TYR A 299 -13.91 -5.84 3.22
N ASP A 300 -13.68 -4.76 2.49
CA ASP A 300 -14.37 -3.49 2.73
C ASP A 300 -15.75 -3.53 2.06
N SER A 301 -16.78 -3.81 2.86
CA SER A 301 -18.17 -3.85 2.41
C SER A 301 -18.70 -2.48 1.95
N SER A 302 -18.01 -1.38 2.26
CA SER A 302 -18.43 -0.05 1.77
C SER A 302 -18.24 0.12 0.27
N LEU A 303 -17.47 -0.76 -0.37
CA LEU A 303 -17.25 -0.79 -1.81
C LEU A 303 -18.20 -1.75 -2.57
N THR A 304 -19.10 -2.44 -1.87
CA THR A 304 -20.06 -3.40 -2.46
C THR A 304 -21.53 -3.07 -2.18
N GLY A 305 -21.82 -1.84 -1.74
CA GLY A 305 -23.19 -1.40 -1.47
C GLY A 305 -23.98 -1.01 -2.73
N PRO A 306 -25.31 -1.21 -2.79
CA PRO A 306 -26.12 -0.78 -3.92
C PRO A 306 -26.07 0.74 -4.05
N THR A 307 -25.59 1.20 -5.22
CA THR A 307 -25.66 2.60 -5.67
C THR A 307 -27.12 2.97 -5.92
N SER A 308 -27.91 3.19 -4.87
CA SER A 308 -29.31 3.62 -4.96
C SER A 308 -29.74 4.27 -3.65
N GLN A 309 -29.41 5.55 -3.49
CA GLN A 309 -30.24 6.59 -2.84
C GLN A 309 -29.41 7.85 -2.56
N MET A 310 -29.18 8.69 -3.58
CA MET A 310 -29.01 10.13 -3.43
C MET A 310 -29.48 10.87 -4.69
N ILE A 311 -30.65 10.51 -5.24
CA ILE A 311 -31.41 11.40 -6.12
C ILE A 311 -32.89 11.14 -5.81
N THR A 312 -33.47 11.94 -4.91
CA THR A 312 -34.87 12.44 -4.96
C THR A 312 -35.23 13.08 -3.61
N SER A 313 -35.16 14.40 -3.51
CA SER A 313 -36.15 15.20 -2.78
C SER A 313 -35.93 16.66 -3.11
N GLY A 314 -36.67 17.18 -4.08
CA GLY A 314 -36.60 18.58 -4.44
C GLY A 314 -37.45 18.96 -5.65
N GLU A 315 -38.66 18.41 -5.81
CA GLU A 315 -39.67 19.03 -6.67
C GLU A 315 -40.99 19.24 -5.91
N GLY A 316 -41.47 20.48 -5.99
CA GLY A 316 -42.85 20.89 -5.72
C GLY A 316 -43.03 21.67 -4.42
N VAL A 317 -43.74 22.80 -4.34
CA VAL A 317 -44.60 23.54 -5.28
C VAL A 317 -44.76 24.95 -4.66
N ALA A 318 -44.96 25.94 -5.53
CA ALA A 318 -45.38 27.30 -5.27
C ALA A 318 -46.37 27.50 -4.08
N ARG A 319 -46.14 28.59 -3.33
CA ARG A 319 -47.11 29.64 -3.04
C ARG A 319 -46.38 30.94 -2.73
#